data_AF-A0A7R9DF47-F1
#
_entry.id   AF-A0A7R9DF47-F1
#
_cell.length_a   1.000
_cell.length_b   1.000
_cell.length_c   1.000
_cell.angle_alpha   90.00
_cell.angle_beta   90.00
_cell.angle_gamma   90.00
#
_symmetry.space_group_name_H-M   'P 1'
#
loop_
_entity.id
_entity.type
_entity.pdbx_description
1 polymer ?
#
loop_
_entity_poly.entity_id
_entity_poly.type
_entity_poly.pdbx_seq_one_letter_code
_entity_poly.pdbx_strand_id
1 'polypeptide(L)'
;MAGMTLLSNIRTLFCLCLTQAWRPLTATAQLVAAVADADEAAGVSGEIIFTQLHPPVGPVIVRGNLTGLSPGQHGMVVHVLGHTREGCDSTGPHYNPYGFRHGAPGEPQRHVGDIGNIRAGPDGAASVDFLDPVISLAGPHSIMGRSLVVHADVDDYGRGGNDESLISGNSGAAVACGVIGGKAWVCREKQKNKVNAVGMRYLRNVCGKTRMDGVSDECVLKECLKGNTTGQCERSILRWFGHVERMSVDRVKKPIYEVYPLCPQERRAQVFLSDPQGMSPVVGSVIFTQTDGGPVTVAGTIQGLRPGRHGFHVHEKGDISGGCADAGGHFNPEKNHHGAPFDGDRHAGDLGNIEAGPDGVAHIHLTDHVISLSGPHCILGRAVVVHSDEDDLGKGGFADSLTTGHAGSRLACGVIRDQ
;
A
#
# COMPACT_ATOMS: atom_id res chain seq x y z
N MET A 1 -9.69 -27.69 24.20
CA MET A 1 -9.39 -27.34 22.80
C MET A 1 -9.37 -25.82 22.60
N ALA A 2 -8.57 -25.10 23.39
CA ALA A 2 -8.47 -23.63 23.37
C ALA A 2 -7.01 -23.12 23.36
N GLY A 3 -6.04 -24.03 23.15
CA GLY A 3 -4.61 -23.74 23.30
C GLY A 3 -3.85 -23.39 22.01
N MET A 4 -4.41 -23.66 20.83
CA MET A 4 -3.72 -23.43 19.55
C MET A 4 -4.14 -22.14 18.84
N THR A 5 -5.28 -21.55 19.21
CA THR A 5 -5.71 -20.23 18.74
C THR A 5 -4.94 -19.08 19.39
N LEU A 6 -4.37 -19.28 20.59
CA LEU A 6 -3.60 -18.24 21.29
C LEU A 6 -2.20 -18.02 20.68
N LEU A 7 -1.57 -19.05 20.13
CA LEU A 7 -0.24 -18.96 19.52
C LEU A 7 -0.23 -18.24 18.16
N SER A 8 -1.33 -18.32 17.40
CA SER A 8 -1.48 -17.57 16.14
C SER A 8 -1.59 -16.04 16.38
N ASN A 9 -2.29 -15.63 17.44
CA ASN A 9 -2.40 -14.24 17.85
C ASN A 9 -1.07 -13.66 18.40
N ILE A 10 -0.17 -14.52 18.90
CA ILE A 10 1.14 -14.10 19.42
C ILE A 10 2.12 -13.73 18.29
N ARG A 11 2.01 -14.35 17.11
CA ARG A 11 2.81 -13.95 15.93
C ARG A 11 2.37 -12.59 15.36
N THR A 12 1.08 -12.31 15.35
CA THR A 12 0.53 -11.01 14.91
C THR A 12 0.89 -9.89 15.90
N LEU A 13 0.91 -10.19 17.20
CA LEU A 13 1.42 -9.27 18.22
C LEU A 13 2.94 -9.03 18.12
N PHE A 14 3.70 -9.95 17.53
CA PHE A 14 5.16 -9.85 17.40
C PHE A 14 5.60 -8.76 16.39
N CYS A 15 4.80 -8.50 15.35
CA CYS A 15 5.07 -7.39 14.43
C CYS A 15 4.59 -6.04 14.99
N LEU A 16 3.57 -6.06 15.85
CA LEU A 16 3.00 -4.87 16.48
C LEU A 16 3.85 -4.36 17.65
N CYS A 17 4.55 -5.20 18.42
CA CYS A 17 5.33 -4.71 19.56
C CYS A 17 6.68 -4.05 19.21
N LEU A 18 7.27 -4.32 18.04
CA LEU A 18 8.42 -3.53 17.55
C LEU A 18 8.00 -2.19 16.91
N THR A 19 6.69 -1.98 16.74
CA THR A 19 6.11 -0.74 16.20
C THR A 19 5.20 0.00 17.20
N GLN A 20 4.99 -0.53 18.41
CA GLN A 20 4.08 0.03 19.45
C GLN A 20 4.75 0.50 20.75
N ALA A 21 6.05 0.82 20.73
CA ALA A 21 6.40 2.05 21.44
C ALA A 21 5.87 3.17 20.54
N TRP A 22 5.11 4.12 21.10
CA TRP A 22 4.31 5.14 20.40
C TRP A 22 2.86 4.71 20.16
N ARG A 23 2.05 4.82 21.23
CA ARG A 23 0.61 5.07 21.10
C ARG A 23 0.29 6.55 21.35
N PRO A 24 -0.81 7.04 20.77
CA PRO A 24 -0.95 8.40 20.29
C PRO A 24 -1.54 9.30 21.37
N LEU A 25 -0.95 10.48 21.56
CA LEU A 25 -1.79 11.66 21.74
C LEU A 25 -2.59 11.78 20.45
N THR A 26 -3.92 11.91 20.54
CA THR A 26 -4.81 12.40 19.46
C THR A 26 -4.00 12.94 18.29
N ALA A 27 -3.75 12.09 17.28
CA ALA A 27 -2.93 12.51 16.15
C ALA A 27 -3.83 13.34 15.25
N THR A 28 -4.16 14.56 15.69
CA THR A 28 -4.13 15.66 14.75
C THR A 28 -2.74 15.57 14.12
N ALA A 29 -2.62 15.07 12.89
CA ALA A 29 -1.39 15.22 12.14
C ALA A 29 -1.26 16.71 11.81
N GLN A 30 -0.85 17.48 12.81
CA GLN A 30 -0.49 18.87 12.66
C GLN A 30 0.94 18.93 12.16
N LEU A 31 1.08 19.68 11.05
CA LEU A 31 2.30 20.17 10.44
C LEU A 31 3.10 19.16 9.59
N VAL A 32 2.80 19.18 8.29
CA VAL A 32 3.74 18.83 7.22
C VAL A 32 4.05 20.12 6.47
N ALA A 33 5.30 20.53 6.44
CA ALA A 33 5.73 21.74 5.71
C ALA A 33 6.45 21.30 4.44
N ALA A 34 5.93 21.67 3.27
CA ALA A 34 6.76 21.84 2.09
C ALA A 34 7.44 23.20 2.24
N VAL A 35 8.76 23.16 2.44
CA VAL A 35 9.58 24.35 2.23
C VAL A 35 9.87 24.35 0.74
N ALA A 36 9.32 25.32 0.02
CA ALA A 36 9.80 25.65 -1.31
C ALA A 36 11.19 26.25 -1.11
N ASP A 37 12.23 25.41 -1.12
CA ASP A 37 13.60 25.88 -1.17
C ASP A 37 13.79 26.40 -2.59
N ALA A 38 13.92 27.73 -2.67
CA ALA A 38 13.90 28.48 -3.90
C ALA A 38 14.87 27.88 -4.93
N ASP A 39 14.44 27.84 -6.18
CA ASP A 39 15.42 27.95 -7.25
C ASP A 39 16.03 29.37 -7.10
N GLU A 40 17.32 29.44 -6.75
CA GLU A 40 18.05 30.70 -6.56
C GLU A 40 17.96 31.61 -7.80
N ALA A 41 17.56 31.07 -8.96
CA ALA A 41 17.37 31.80 -10.22
C ALA A 41 16.07 32.64 -10.30
N ALA A 42 14.99 32.28 -9.60
CA ALA A 42 13.66 32.90 -9.78
C ALA A 42 13.22 33.83 -8.63
N GLY A 43 13.84 33.74 -7.45
CA GLY A 43 13.53 34.60 -6.30
C GLY A 43 12.18 34.33 -5.61
N VAL A 44 11.49 33.24 -5.97
CA VAL A 44 10.24 32.80 -5.35
C VAL A 44 10.54 31.98 -4.09
N SER A 45 9.93 32.32 -2.96
CA SER A 45 10.12 31.58 -1.70
C SER A 45 8.87 31.56 -0.83
N GLY A 46 8.74 30.52 0.00
CA GLY A 46 7.69 30.46 1.03
C GLY A 46 7.51 29.08 1.66
N GLU A 47 6.54 28.99 2.58
CA GLU A 47 6.20 27.75 3.29
C GLU A 47 4.75 27.41 3.00
N ILE A 48 4.51 26.19 2.52
CA ILE A 48 3.17 25.60 2.36
C ILE A 48 3.04 24.43 3.34
N ILE A 49 2.02 24.51 4.18
CA ILE A 49 1.71 23.54 5.22
C ILE A 49 0.51 22.71 4.78
N PHE A 50 0.71 21.40 4.74
CA PHE A 50 -0.33 20.41 4.52
C PHE A 50 -0.76 19.84 5.88
N THR A 51 -2.06 19.82 6.13
CA THR A 51 -2.65 19.26 7.35
C THR A 51 -3.79 18.32 6.99
N GLN A 52 -3.67 17.05 7.37
CA GLN A 52 -4.73 16.08 7.18
C GLN A 52 -5.15 15.59 8.56
N LEU A 53 -6.42 15.84 8.94
CA LEU A 53 -6.88 15.52 10.29
C LEU A 53 -7.00 14.01 10.53
N HIS A 54 -7.30 13.23 9.48
CA HIS A 54 -7.57 11.78 9.60
C HIS A 54 -6.83 10.90 8.57
N PRO A 55 -5.49 11.00 8.38
CA PRO A 55 -4.79 10.23 7.36
C PRO A 55 -5.03 8.70 7.46
N PRO A 56 -5.15 7.97 6.33
CA PRO A 56 -5.09 8.44 4.95
C PRO A 56 -6.42 9.01 4.42
N VAL A 57 -7.45 9.09 5.26
CA VAL A 57 -8.82 9.42 4.87
C VAL A 57 -9.14 10.88 5.18
N GLY A 58 -10.04 11.46 4.39
CA GLY A 58 -10.47 12.83 4.59
C GLY A 58 -9.50 13.85 4.01
N PRO A 59 -9.98 15.09 3.89
CA PRO A 59 -9.32 16.05 3.03
C PRO A 59 -8.06 16.63 3.65
N VAL A 60 -7.16 17.06 2.80
CA VAL A 60 -5.94 17.78 3.18
C VAL A 60 -6.20 19.27 3.09
N ILE A 61 -5.93 19.96 4.18
CA ILE A 61 -5.96 21.41 4.26
C ILE A 61 -4.57 21.91 3.86
N VAL A 62 -4.52 22.74 2.82
CA VAL A 62 -3.31 23.34 2.28
C VAL A 62 -3.30 24.81 2.65
N ARG A 63 -2.31 25.22 3.45
CA ARG A 63 -2.18 26.60 3.93
C ARG A 63 -0.76 27.11 3.84
N GLY A 64 -0.57 28.34 3.41
CA GLY A 64 0.77 28.91 3.42
C GLY A 64 0.85 30.24 2.71
N ASN A 65 2.07 30.76 2.61
CA ASN A 65 2.33 32.00 1.92
C ASN A 65 3.57 31.83 1.04
N LEU A 66 3.49 32.37 -0.16
CA LEU A 66 4.58 32.47 -1.13
C LEU A 66 4.84 33.95 -1.43
N THR A 67 6.09 34.27 -1.76
CA THR A 67 6.55 35.60 -2.11
C THR A 67 7.47 35.53 -3.33
N GLY A 68 7.61 36.63 -4.07
CA GLY A 68 8.47 36.70 -5.24
C GLY A 68 7.84 36.19 -6.54
N LEU A 69 6.54 35.89 -6.55
CA LEU A 69 5.80 35.53 -7.76
C LEU A 69 5.51 36.76 -8.62
N SER A 70 5.33 36.58 -9.92
CA SER A 70 4.78 37.65 -10.76
C SER A 70 3.30 37.91 -10.42
N PRO A 71 2.78 39.13 -10.59
CA PRO A 71 1.36 39.39 -10.31
C PRO A 71 0.46 38.62 -11.28
N GLY A 72 -0.45 37.80 -10.75
CA GLY A 72 -1.29 36.95 -11.61
C GLY A 72 -1.76 35.67 -10.94
N GLN A 73 -2.23 34.74 -11.77
CA GLN A 73 -2.52 33.37 -11.36
C GLN A 73 -1.38 32.45 -11.79
N HIS A 74 -1.06 31.48 -10.93
CA HIS A 74 0.00 30.50 -11.14
C HIS A 74 -0.54 29.10 -10.89
N GLY A 75 -0.24 28.16 -11.79
CA GLY A 75 -0.50 26.74 -11.57
C GLY A 75 0.32 26.21 -10.39
N MET A 76 -0.32 25.42 -9.53
CA MET A 76 0.32 24.77 -8.40
C MET A 76 -0.03 23.28 -8.41
N VAL A 77 1.01 22.44 -8.44
CA VAL A 77 0.90 21.01 -8.74
C VAL A 77 1.86 20.19 -7.90
N VAL A 78 1.46 18.99 -7.50
CA VAL A 78 2.38 18.00 -6.92
C VAL A 78 2.96 17.12 -8.02
N HIS A 79 4.28 17.08 -8.12
CA HIS A 79 5.00 16.25 -9.08
C HIS A 79 5.38 14.89 -8.49
N VAL A 80 5.73 13.92 -9.35
CA VAL A 80 5.99 12.55 -8.91
C VAL A 80 7.26 12.41 -8.06
N LEU A 81 8.33 13.16 -8.34
CA LEU A 81 9.64 13.02 -7.68
C LEU A 81 9.92 14.17 -6.71
N GLY A 82 10.40 13.85 -5.50
CA GLY A 82 10.92 14.84 -4.54
C GLY A 82 12.38 15.20 -4.75
N HIS A 83 12.82 15.33 -6.00
CA HIS A 83 14.20 15.70 -6.34
C HIS A 83 14.21 17.18 -6.77
N THR A 84 14.89 18.03 -6.01
CA THR A 84 14.97 19.48 -6.27
C THR A 84 16.41 19.99 -6.39
N ARG A 85 17.40 19.08 -6.39
CA ARG A 85 18.83 19.44 -6.43
C ARG A 85 19.30 19.96 -7.78
N GLU A 86 18.61 19.59 -8.86
CA GLU A 86 18.94 19.96 -10.24
C GLU A 86 17.90 20.95 -10.80
N GLY A 87 17.27 21.73 -9.92
CA GLY A 87 16.17 22.61 -10.26
C GLY A 87 14.82 21.89 -10.36
N CYS A 88 13.78 22.66 -10.67
CA CYS A 88 12.40 22.19 -10.61
C CYS A 88 12.01 21.26 -11.76
N ASP A 89 12.73 21.28 -12.88
CA ASP A 89 12.49 20.38 -14.01
C ASP A 89 12.79 18.91 -13.68
N SER A 90 13.64 18.65 -12.68
CA SER A 90 14.03 17.29 -12.25
C SER A 90 12.95 16.55 -11.44
N THR A 91 11.83 17.21 -11.16
CA THR A 91 10.71 16.68 -10.36
C THR A 91 9.79 15.72 -11.13
N GLY A 92 9.94 15.63 -12.44
CA GLY A 92 9.14 14.76 -13.32
C GLY A 92 7.75 15.32 -13.62
N PRO A 93 6.82 14.49 -14.15
CA PRO A 93 5.45 14.94 -14.45
C PRO A 93 4.57 15.08 -13.20
N HIS A 94 3.35 15.58 -13.41
CA HIS A 94 2.29 15.64 -12.40
C HIS A 94 2.09 14.27 -11.76
N TYR A 95 1.82 14.25 -10.46
CA TYR A 95 1.59 13.01 -9.74
C TYR A 95 0.24 12.39 -10.12
N ASN A 96 0.29 11.34 -10.94
CA ASN A 96 -0.88 10.70 -11.53
C ASN A 96 -0.85 9.16 -11.37
N PRO A 97 -1.11 8.63 -10.16
CA PRO A 97 -1.10 7.19 -9.92
C PRO A 97 -2.24 6.45 -10.64
N TYR A 98 -3.33 7.15 -11.00
CA TYR A 98 -4.52 6.55 -11.60
C TYR A 98 -4.57 6.67 -13.13
N GLY A 99 -3.61 7.35 -13.75
CA GLY A 99 -3.59 7.54 -15.20
C GLY A 99 -4.74 8.40 -15.74
N PHE A 100 -5.31 9.29 -14.92
CA PHE A 100 -6.34 10.24 -15.36
C PHE A 100 -5.74 11.34 -16.23
N ARG A 101 -6.60 12.13 -16.88
CA ARG A 101 -6.16 13.35 -17.57
C ARG A 101 -6.02 14.48 -16.57
N HIS A 102 -5.26 15.51 -16.94
CA HIS A 102 -5.18 16.73 -16.15
C HIS A 102 -6.56 17.39 -16.01
N GLY A 103 -6.85 17.97 -14.85
CA GLY A 103 -8.17 18.56 -14.57
C GLY A 103 -8.21 19.50 -13.36
N ALA A 104 -9.36 20.14 -13.17
CA ALA A 104 -9.54 21.13 -12.10
C ALA A 104 -9.60 20.46 -10.71
N PRO A 105 -9.17 21.12 -9.61
CA PRO A 105 -9.18 20.56 -8.25
C PRO A 105 -10.57 20.16 -7.71
N GLY A 106 -11.66 20.59 -8.35
CA GLY A 106 -13.02 20.17 -8.03
C GLY A 106 -13.48 18.88 -8.72
N GLU A 107 -12.72 18.35 -9.68
CA GLU A 107 -13.10 17.21 -10.49
C GLU A 107 -12.53 15.91 -9.90
N PRO A 108 -13.35 14.84 -9.73
CA PRO A 108 -12.89 13.59 -9.11
C PRO A 108 -11.95 12.78 -10.01
N GLN A 109 -11.94 13.05 -11.32
CA GLN A 109 -11.05 12.44 -12.31
C GLN A 109 -10.05 13.48 -12.81
N ARG A 110 -8.94 13.61 -12.09
CA ARG A 110 -7.79 14.49 -12.40
C ARG A 110 -6.49 13.82 -11.96
N HIS A 111 -5.33 14.36 -12.29
CA HIS A 111 -4.12 13.88 -11.61
C HIS A 111 -4.25 14.14 -10.12
N VAL A 112 -3.81 13.19 -9.28
CA VAL A 112 -3.84 13.40 -7.82
C VAL A 112 -3.08 14.67 -7.43
N GLY A 113 -2.00 14.98 -8.16
CA GLY A 113 -1.22 16.19 -7.94
C GLY A 113 -1.84 17.50 -8.43
N ASP A 114 -2.96 17.48 -9.17
CA ASP A 114 -3.60 18.69 -9.68
C ASP A 114 -4.39 19.38 -8.54
N ILE A 115 -3.78 20.41 -7.93
CA ILE A 115 -4.35 21.12 -6.78
C ILE A 115 -4.76 22.56 -7.09
N GLY A 116 -4.61 23.00 -8.34
CA GLY A 116 -5.24 24.20 -8.89
C GLY A 116 -4.32 25.41 -9.04
N ASN A 117 -4.94 26.60 -9.10
CA ASN A 117 -4.22 27.87 -9.26
C ASN A 117 -4.12 28.63 -7.93
N ILE A 118 -3.02 29.34 -7.73
CA ILE A 118 -2.84 30.34 -6.67
C ILE A 118 -2.80 31.75 -7.27
N ARG A 119 -3.17 32.77 -6.49
CA ARG A 119 -3.18 34.17 -6.94
C ARG A 119 -2.13 34.98 -6.20
N ALA A 120 -1.19 35.55 -6.94
CA ALA A 120 -0.22 36.51 -6.43
C ALA A 120 -0.73 37.96 -6.58
N GLY A 121 -0.55 38.75 -5.53
CA GLY A 121 -0.86 40.17 -5.50
C GLY A 121 0.13 41.03 -6.29
N PRO A 122 -0.10 42.35 -6.37
CA PRO A 122 0.82 43.29 -7.04
C PRO A 122 2.22 43.34 -6.43
N ASP A 123 2.35 42.92 -5.16
CA ASP A 123 3.58 42.80 -4.39
C ASP A 123 4.26 41.43 -4.56
N GLY A 124 3.71 40.54 -5.40
CA GLY A 124 4.22 39.18 -5.63
C GLY A 124 3.97 38.22 -4.47
N ALA A 125 3.11 38.59 -3.51
CA ALA A 125 2.71 37.73 -2.41
C ALA A 125 1.45 36.92 -2.76
N ALA A 126 1.46 35.61 -2.50
CA ALA A 126 0.31 34.74 -2.66
C ALA A 126 0.00 34.04 -1.33
N SER A 127 -1.25 34.13 -0.89
CA SER A 127 -1.75 33.38 0.27
C SER A 127 -2.56 32.19 -0.19
N VAL A 128 -2.27 31.04 0.38
CA VAL A 128 -2.89 29.75 0.06
C VAL A 128 -3.71 29.32 1.27
N ASP A 129 -5.00 29.08 1.09
CA ASP A 129 -5.88 28.43 2.08
C ASP A 129 -7.02 27.73 1.34
N PHE A 130 -6.84 26.44 1.09
CA PHE A 130 -7.87 25.62 0.48
C PHE A 130 -7.82 24.18 1.00
N LEU A 131 -8.81 23.41 0.59
CA LEU A 131 -8.99 22.03 0.98
C LEU A 131 -9.05 21.15 -0.26
N ASP A 132 -8.26 20.09 -0.28
CA ASP A 132 -8.23 19.12 -1.36
C ASP A 132 -8.68 17.73 -0.86
N PRO A 133 -9.72 17.13 -1.45
CA PRO A 133 -10.24 15.84 -1.01
C PRO A 133 -9.54 14.62 -1.61
N VAL A 134 -8.66 14.81 -2.61
CA VAL A 134 -8.04 13.73 -3.39
C VAL A 134 -6.62 13.43 -2.90
N ILE A 135 -5.82 14.45 -2.60
CA ILE A 135 -4.47 14.24 -2.06
C ILE A 135 -4.53 13.63 -0.66
N SER A 136 -3.48 12.90 -0.29
CA SER A 136 -3.35 12.30 1.05
C SER A 136 -1.92 12.38 1.56
N LEU A 137 -1.75 12.57 2.87
CA LEU A 137 -0.44 12.58 3.55
C LEU A 137 -0.02 11.18 4.01
N ALA A 138 -0.87 10.17 3.89
CA ALA A 138 -0.56 8.79 4.27
C ALA A 138 -1.11 7.76 3.27
N GLY A 139 -0.60 6.54 3.32
CA GLY A 139 -1.02 5.45 2.45
C GLY A 139 -0.19 5.32 1.16
N PRO A 140 -0.53 4.36 0.30
CA PRO A 140 0.25 4.01 -0.90
C PRO A 140 0.33 5.14 -1.93
N HIS A 141 -0.67 6.02 -1.95
CA HIS A 141 -0.73 7.16 -2.86
C HIS A 141 -0.36 8.50 -2.21
N SER A 142 0.36 8.46 -1.08
CA SER A 142 0.75 9.66 -0.34
C SER A 142 1.58 10.64 -1.19
N ILE A 143 1.37 11.94 -0.95
CA ILE A 143 2.20 13.02 -1.51
C ILE A 143 3.47 13.28 -0.69
N MET A 144 3.66 12.58 0.44
CA MET A 144 4.86 12.70 1.26
C MET A 144 6.11 12.27 0.49
N GLY A 145 7.18 13.06 0.58
CA GLY A 145 8.44 12.82 -0.12
C GLY A 145 8.41 13.17 -1.61
N ARG A 146 7.29 13.69 -2.12
CA ARG A 146 7.17 14.27 -3.47
C ARG A 146 7.51 15.75 -3.46
N SER A 147 7.47 16.40 -4.61
CA SER A 147 7.66 17.84 -4.72
C SER A 147 6.35 18.56 -5.00
N LEU A 148 6.19 19.71 -4.37
CA LEU A 148 5.23 20.74 -4.75
C LEU A 148 5.92 21.67 -5.74
N VAL A 149 5.29 21.97 -6.86
CA VAL A 149 5.79 22.82 -7.93
C VAL A 149 4.80 23.94 -8.20
N VAL A 150 5.32 25.15 -8.36
CA VAL A 150 4.56 26.33 -8.81
C VAL A 150 5.07 26.70 -10.18
N HIS A 151 4.17 26.95 -11.11
CA HIS A 151 4.47 27.29 -12.49
C HIS A 151 4.33 28.79 -12.78
N ALA A 152 4.94 29.23 -13.88
CA ALA A 152 4.99 30.63 -14.29
C ALA A 152 3.62 31.18 -14.71
N ASP A 153 2.83 30.37 -15.39
CA ASP A 153 1.56 30.76 -16.00
C ASP A 153 0.36 30.12 -15.29
N VAL A 154 -0.83 30.56 -15.69
CA VAL A 154 -2.09 30.05 -15.18
C VAL A 154 -2.37 28.66 -15.74
N ASP A 155 -2.79 27.75 -14.87
CA ASP A 155 -3.28 26.43 -15.25
C ASP A 155 -4.69 26.55 -15.85
N ASP A 156 -4.88 26.01 -17.05
CA ASP A 156 -6.14 26.05 -17.80
C ASP A 156 -7.11 24.88 -17.48
N TYR A 157 -6.73 23.99 -16.57
CA TYR A 157 -7.50 22.84 -16.11
C TYR A 157 -7.88 21.83 -17.20
N GLY A 158 -7.08 21.70 -18.26
CA GLY A 158 -7.38 20.77 -19.35
C GLY A 158 -8.36 21.35 -20.38
N ARG A 159 -8.59 22.66 -20.36
CA ARG A 159 -9.62 23.34 -21.18
C ARG A 159 -9.04 24.23 -22.29
N GLY A 160 -7.73 24.18 -22.51
CA GLY A 160 -7.00 24.95 -23.53
C GLY A 160 -7.15 24.42 -24.96
N GLY A 161 -7.70 23.22 -25.15
CA GLY A 161 -7.99 22.66 -26.48
C GLY A 161 -6.77 22.12 -27.25
N ASN A 162 -5.64 21.92 -26.58
CA ASN A 162 -4.44 21.28 -27.12
C ASN A 162 -4.05 20.05 -26.24
N ASP A 163 -3.14 19.21 -26.75
CA ASP A 163 -2.72 18.00 -26.02
C ASP A 163 -1.96 18.35 -24.73
N GLU A 164 -1.21 19.45 -24.72
CA GLU A 164 -0.45 19.92 -23.56
C GLU A 164 -1.38 20.34 -22.40
N SER A 165 -2.53 20.95 -22.69
CA SER A 165 -3.58 21.26 -21.71
C SER A 165 -4.02 20.00 -20.96
N LEU A 166 -4.18 18.88 -21.67
CA LEU A 166 -4.62 17.60 -21.09
C LEU A 166 -3.54 16.91 -20.25
N ILE A 167 -2.30 17.39 -20.32
CA ILE A 167 -1.13 16.81 -19.64
C ILE A 167 -0.67 17.70 -18.48
N SER A 168 -0.58 19.01 -18.67
CA SER A 168 0.05 19.95 -17.72
C SER A 168 -0.76 21.23 -17.45
N GLY A 169 -1.92 21.39 -18.08
CA GLY A 169 -2.73 22.59 -17.97
C GLY A 169 -2.13 23.82 -18.66
N ASN A 170 -1.13 23.65 -19.54
CA ASN A 170 -0.38 24.75 -20.18
C ASN A 170 0.22 25.76 -19.19
N SER A 171 0.57 25.31 -17.97
CA SER A 171 0.99 26.19 -16.87
C SER A 171 2.39 26.81 -17.05
N GLY A 172 3.11 26.47 -18.12
CA GLY A 172 4.44 27.03 -18.40
C GLY A 172 5.55 26.45 -17.52
N ALA A 173 6.70 27.13 -17.48
CA ALA A 173 7.90 26.67 -16.78
C ALA A 173 7.71 26.65 -15.25
N ALA A 174 8.38 25.72 -14.57
CA ALA A 174 8.38 25.67 -13.11
C ALA A 174 9.22 26.83 -12.54
N VAL A 175 8.62 27.66 -11.70
CA VAL A 175 9.27 28.84 -11.07
C VAL A 175 9.69 28.60 -9.63
N ALA A 176 9.07 27.63 -8.96
CA ALA A 176 9.46 27.23 -7.61
C ALA A 176 9.11 25.76 -7.38
N CYS A 177 9.91 25.09 -6.56
CA CYS A 177 9.63 23.73 -6.14
C CYS A 177 10.12 23.48 -4.72
N GLY A 178 9.51 22.51 -4.04
CA GLY A 178 9.87 22.14 -2.68
C GLY A 178 9.49 20.73 -2.35
N VAL A 179 10.33 20.02 -1.60
CA VAL A 179 9.99 18.66 -1.16
C VAL A 179 8.96 18.72 -0.03
N ILE A 180 7.88 17.94 -0.18
CA ILE A 180 6.83 17.77 0.82
C ILE A 180 7.36 16.83 1.91
N GLY A 181 7.90 17.43 2.97
CA GLY A 181 8.53 16.71 4.08
C GLY A 181 7.71 16.76 5.37
N GLY A 182 7.80 15.70 6.17
CA GLY A 182 7.23 15.71 7.52
C GLY A 182 8.10 16.55 8.45
N LYS A 183 7.49 17.48 9.22
CA LYS A 183 8.19 18.24 10.26
C LYS A 183 8.37 17.38 11.53
N ALA A 184 8.97 16.20 11.39
CA ALA A 184 9.24 15.27 12.47
C ALA A 184 10.74 15.24 12.78
N TRP A 185 11.13 16.03 13.78
CA TRP A 185 12.35 15.92 14.61
C TRP A 185 13.70 15.76 13.89
N VAL A 186 14.49 16.84 13.85
CA VAL A 186 15.95 16.71 13.83
C VAL A 186 16.35 15.88 15.06
N CYS A 187 16.71 14.60 14.86
CA CYS A 187 17.12 13.70 15.92
C CYS A 187 18.45 14.19 16.52
N ARG A 188 18.39 14.87 17.67
CA ARG A 188 19.58 15.43 18.33
C ARG A 188 20.44 14.30 18.90
N GLU A 189 21.74 14.54 19.04
CA GLU A 189 22.72 13.58 19.60
C GLU A 189 22.25 12.95 20.92
N LYS A 190 21.63 13.76 21.79
CA LYS A 190 21.08 13.33 23.08
C LYS A 190 19.92 12.32 22.94
N GLN A 191 19.15 12.39 21.86
CA GLN A 191 18.06 11.47 21.57
C GLN A 191 18.59 10.20 20.90
N LYS A 192 19.54 10.33 19.96
CA LYS A 192 20.29 9.18 19.42
C LYS A 192 20.93 8.35 20.54
N ASN A 193 21.57 9.00 21.50
CA ASN A 193 22.18 8.33 22.66
C ASN A 193 21.15 7.64 23.56
N LYS A 194 19.93 8.18 23.70
CA LYS A 194 18.84 7.51 24.44
C LYS A 194 18.31 6.29 23.68
N VAL A 195 18.09 6.41 22.37
CA VAL A 195 17.65 5.30 21.52
C VAL A 195 18.70 4.19 21.51
N ASN A 196 19.98 4.55 21.36
CA ASN A 196 21.10 3.61 21.43
C ASN A 196 21.21 2.96 22.81
N ALA A 197 21.03 3.70 23.91
CA ALA A 197 21.06 3.13 25.26
C ALA A 197 19.88 2.15 25.50
N VAL A 198 18.70 2.46 24.96
CA VAL A 198 17.52 1.57 25.03
C VAL A 198 17.71 0.33 24.16
N GLY A 199 18.23 0.51 22.93
CA GLY A 199 18.55 -0.57 22.01
C GLY A 199 19.63 -1.51 22.59
N MET A 200 20.70 -0.96 23.16
CA MET A 200 21.73 -1.76 23.81
C MET A 200 21.23 -2.44 25.08
N ARG A 201 20.34 -1.81 25.86
CA ARG A 201 19.69 -2.48 26.99
C ARG A 201 18.84 -3.66 26.52
N TYR A 202 18.10 -3.51 25.43
CA TYR A 202 17.32 -4.58 24.84
C TYR A 202 18.21 -5.70 24.31
N LEU A 203 19.22 -5.40 23.49
CA LEU A 203 20.16 -6.39 22.94
C LEU A 203 20.91 -7.14 24.03
N ARG A 204 21.36 -6.45 25.08
CA ARG A 204 21.96 -7.08 26.27
C ARG A 204 20.98 -8.06 26.92
N ASN A 205 19.73 -7.67 27.11
CA ASN A 205 18.70 -8.55 27.66
C ASN A 205 18.42 -9.77 26.77
N VAL A 206 18.30 -9.56 25.46
CA VAL A 206 18.12 -10.65 24.48
C VAL A 206 19.28 -11.64 24.55
N CYS A 207 20.53 -11.14 24.54
CA CYS A 207 21.73 -11.96 24.63
C CYS A 207 22.07 -12.41 26.06
N GLY A 208 21.15 -12.22 27.02
CA GLY A 208 21.29 -12.65 28.41
C GLY A 208 22.43 -11.99 29.19
N LYS A 209 22.94 -10.85 28.72
CA LYS A 209 24.00 -10.09 29.36
C LYS A 209 23.44 -9.02 30.26
N THR A 210 23.99 -8.90 31.45
CA THR A 210 23.72 -7.80 32.36
C THR A 210 24.79 -6.72 32.23
N ARG A 211 24.56 -5.59 32.90
CA ARG A 211 25.55 -4.52 33.00
C ARG A 211 26.73 -4.90 33.91
N MET A 212 26.53 -5.89 34.79
CA MET A 212 27.56 -6.39 35.73
C MET A 212 28.55 -7.34 35.07
N ASP A 213 28.19 -7.91 33.91
CA ASP A 213 29.03 -8.87 33.20
C ASP A 213 30.28 -8.23 32.55
N GLY A 214 30.40 -6.89 32.58
CA GLY A 214 31.56 -6.17 32.08
C GLY A 214 31.80 -6.26 30.57
N VAL A 215 30.89 -6.91 29.82
CA VAL A 215 30.99 -7.10 28.37
C VAL A 215 30.76 -5.78 27.64
N SER A 216 31.56 -5.45 26.63
CA SER A 216 31.42 -4.22 25.83
C SER A 216 30.22 -4.27 24.88
N ASP A 217 29.67 -3.11 24.54
CA ASP A 217 28.52 -3.01 23.62
C ASP A 217 28.84 -3.56 22.22
N GLU A 218 30.07 -3.40 21.75
CA GLU A 218 30.53 -3.95 20.46
C GLU A 218 30.53 -5.50 20.46
N CYS A 219 30.90 -6.11 21.59
CA CYS A 219 30.85 -7.56 21.74
C CYS A 219 29.40 -8.08 21.74
N VAL A 220 28.50 -7.39 22.46
CA VAL A 220 27.06 -7.73 22.48
C VAL A 220 26.46 -7.62 21.07
N LEU A 221 26.78 -6.57 20.31
CA LEU A 221 26.31 -6.42 18.93
C LEU A 221 26.80 -7.57 18.03
N LYS A 222 28.09 -7.92 18.08
CA LYS A 222 28.65 -9.03 17.29
C LYS A 222 28.08 -10.39 17.68
N GLU A 223 27.76 -10.61 18.95
CA GLU A 223 27.18 -11.86 19.46
C GLU A 223 25.68 -11.97 19.08
N CYS A 224 24.90 -10.90 19.26
CA CYS A 224 23.48 -10.88 18.90
C CYS A 224 23.22 -10.94 17.38
N LEU A 225 24.14 -10.41 16.56
CA LEU A 225 24.04 -10.46 15.09
C LEU A 225 24.50 -11.80 14.48
N LYS A 226 25.18 -12.66 15.27
CA LYS A 226 25.68 -13.97 14.81
C LYS A 226 24.86 -15.17 15.31
N GLY A 227 23.94 -14.99 16.26
CA GLY A 227 23.14 -16.06 16.86
C GLY A 227 21.65 -16.01 16.49
N ASN A 228 20.97 -17.17 16.54
CA ASN A 228 19.52 -17.26 16.43
C ASN A 228 18.84 -16.67 17.68
N THR A 229 18.68 -15.35 17.70
CA THR A 229 18.14 -14.52 18.79
C THR A 229 16.62 -14.69 18.99
N THR A 230 15.94 -15.36 18.06
CA THR A 230 14.48 -15.57 18.05
C THR A 230 13.98 -16.24 19.34
N GLY A 231 14.62 -17.33 19.76
CA GLY A 231 14.18 -18.10 20.93
C GLY A 231 14.46 -17.43 22.29
N GLN A 232 15.37 -16.45 22.37
CA GLN A 232 15.61 -15.68 23.61
C GLN A 232 14.64 -14.49 23.75
N CYS A 233 14.29 -13.85 22.63
CA CYS A 233 13.21 -12.86 22.57
C CYS A 233 11.88 -13.48 23.02
N GLU A 234 11.50 -14.64 22.47
CA GLU A 234 10.25 -15.34 22.81
C GLU A 234 10.15 -15.65 24.32
N ARG A 235 11.22 -16.17 24.93
CA ARG A 235 11.26 -16.46 26.37
C ARG A 235 11.12 -15.21 27.25
N SER A 236 11.68 -14.08 26.82
CA SER A 236 11.57 -12.82 27.55
C SER A 236 10.16 -12.25 27.50
N ILE A 237 9.49 -12.39 26.36
CA ILE A 237 8.10 -11.97 26.15
C ILE A 237 7.14 -12.81 26.99
N LEU A 238 7.33 -14.14 27.02
CA LEU A 238 6.50 -15.04 27.83
C LEU A 238 6.62 -14.76 29.34
N ARG A 239 7.81 -14.37 29.82
CA ARG A 239 8.01 -13.95 31.23
C ARG A 239 7.26 -12.66 31.56
N TRP A 240 7.29 -11.68 30.66
CA TRP A 240 6.55 -10.43 30.82
C TRP A 240 5.04 -10.68 30.79
N PHE A 241 4.54 -11.49 29.86
CA PHE A 241 3.12 -11.85 29.78
C PHE A 241 2.64 -12.53 31.06
N GLY A 242 3.40 -13.50 31.57
CA GLY A 242 3.08 -14.12 32.86
C GLY A 242 3.11 -13.13 34.03
N HIS A 243 3.94 -12.08 33.98
CA HIS A 243 3.92 -11.02 35.00
C HIS A 243 2.63 -10.20 34.93
N VAL A 244 2.17 -9.84 33.74
CA VAL A 244 0.93 -9.08 33.51
C VAL A 244 -0.30 -9.87 33.95
N GLU A 245 -0.39 -11.17 33.65
CA GLU A 245 -1.50 -12.03 34.10
C GLU A 245 -1.59 -12.15 35.63
N ARG A 246 -0.46 -11.98 36.34
CA ARG A 246 -0.41 -12.03 37.81
C ARG A 246 -0.65 -10.66 38.48
N MET A 247 -0.86 -9.59 37.71
CA MET A 247 -1.17 -8.27 38.27
C MET A 247 -2.65 -8.19 38.66
N SER A 248 -2.95 -7.68 39.86
CA SER A 248 -4.33 -7.39 40.27
C SER A 248 -4.90 -6.22 39.48
N VAL A 249 -6.19 -6.31 39.15
CA VAL A 249 -6.93 -5.33 38.33
C VAL A 249 -6.82 -3.90 38.89
N ASP A 250 -6.71 -3.76 40.21
CA ASP A 250 -6.63 -2.47 40.92
C ASP A 250 -5.28 -1.75 40.80
N ARG A 251 -4.25 -2.38 40.23
CA ARG A 251 -2.91 -1.78 40.09
C ARG A 251 -2.72 -1.00 38.78
N VAL A 252 -3.72 -1.00 37.89
CA VAL A 252 -3.70 -0.28 36.61
C VAL A 252 -4.05 1.20 36.83
N LYS A 253 -3.04 2.05 37.10
CA LYS A 253 -3.23 3.48 37.41
C LYS A 253 -3.52 4.42 36.22
N LYS A 254 -3.80 3.91 35.02
CA LYS A 254 -4.34 4.71 33.90
C LYS A 254 -5.25 3.85 33.05
N PRO A 255 -6.43 4.33 32.62
CA PRO A 255 -7.23 3.59 31.66
C PRO A 255 -6.39 3.44 30.39
N ILE A 256 -6.09 2.19 30.04
CA ILE A 256 -5.68 1.84 28.69
C ILE A 256 -6.94 2.11 27.88
N TYR A 257 -6.98 3.25 27.18
CA TYR A 257 -8.08 3.67 26.33
C TYR A 257 -8.69 2.49 25.59
N GLU A 258 -10.02 2.44 25.56
CA GLU A 258 -10.76 1.61 24.62
C GLU A 258 -10.11 1.75 23.25
N VAL A 259 -9.62 0.62 22.74
CA VAL A 259 -9.14 0.51 21.38
C VAL A 259 -10.37 0.67 20.50
N TYR A 260 -10.64 1.88 20.03
CA TYR A 260 -11.48 2.04 18.85
C TYR A 260 -10.80 1.24 17.75
N PRO A 261 -11.42 0.18 17.20
CA PRO A 261 -10.84 -0.51 16.06
C PRO A 261 -10.61 0.53 14.98
N LEU A 262 -9.39 0.56 14.43
CA LEU A 262 -9.13 1.28 13.19
C LEU A 262 -10.25 0.89 12.22
N CYS A 263 -10.88 1.87 11.56
CA CYS A 263 -11.85 1.56 10.52
C CYS A 263 -11.11 0.65 9.52
N PRO A 264 -11.63 -0.55 9.23
CA PRO A 264 -10.83 -1.52 8.51
C PRO A 264 -10.47 -1.01 7.11
N GLN A 265 -9.17 -0.98 6.77
CA GLN A 265 -8.74 -0.59 5.43
C GLN A 265 -9.11 -1.72 4.47
N GLU A 266 -10.24 -1.55 3.80
CA GLU A 266 -10.69 -2.43 2.73
C GLU A 266 -9.97 -2.06 1.42
N ARG A 267 -9.12 -2.97 0.92
CA ARG A 267 -8.57 -2.92 -0.43
C ARG A 267 -9.46 -3.69 -1.38
N ARG A 268 -9.62 -3.17 -2.59
CA ARG A 268 -10.41 -3.80 -3.64
C ARG A 268 -9.59 -3.95 -4.90
N ALA A 269 -9.71 -5.09 -5.55
CA ALA A 269 -9.14 -5.32 -6.86
C ALA A 269 -10.18 -5.97 -7.76
N GLN A 270 -10.11 -5.73 -9.06
CA GLN A 270 -11.03 -6.26 -10.04
C GLN A 270 -10.29 -6.93 -11.19
N VAL A 271 -10.92 -7.95 -11.76
CA VAL A 271 -10.51 -8.60 -13.00
C VAL A 271 -11.71 -8.79 -13.91
N PHE A 272 -11.50 -8.54 -15.19
CA PHE A 272 -12.41 -8.94 -16.27
C PHE A 272 -11.79 -10.14 -16.99
N LEU A 273 -12.56 -11.22 -17.10
CA LEU A 273 -12.15 -12.48 -17.69
C LEU A 273 -12.68 -12.57 -19.11
N SER A 274 -11.80 -12.93 -20.04
CA SER A 274 -12.14 -13.25 -21.43
C SER A 274 -11.04 -14.14 -22.01
N ASP A 275 -11.27 -14.76 -23.16
CA ASP A 275 -10.19 -15.36 -23.94
C ASP A 275 -9.60 -14.31 -24.91
N PRO A 276 -8.34 -13.87 -24.74
CA PRO A 276 -7.71 -12.92 -25.64
C PRO A 276 -7.63 -13.39 -27.09
N GLN A 277 -7.69 -14.71 -27.33
CA GLN A 277 -7.67 -15.29 -28.67
C GLN A 277 -9.08 -15.46 -29.28
N GLY A 278 -10.14 -15.21 -28.50
CA GLY A 278 -11.53 -15.31 -28.96
C GLY A 278 -11.98 -16.73 -29.32
N MET A 279 -11.30 -17.77 -28.84
CA MET A 279 -11.61 -19.18 -29.09
C MET A 279 -12.65 -19.73 -28.10
N SER A 280 -12.80 -19.09 -26.95
CA SER A 280 -13.76 -19.44 -25.90
C SER A 280 -14.80 -18.33 -25.69
N PRO A 281 -16.09 -18.67 -25.55
CA PRO A 281 -17.15 -17.69 -25.27
C PRO A 281 -17.20 -17.26 -23.80
N VAL A 282 -16.29 -17.79 -22.96
CA VAL A 282 -16.30 -17.55 -21.51
C VAL A 282 -15.91 -16.12 -21.20
N VAL A 283 -16.77 -15.43 -20.46
CA VAL A 283 -16.53 -14.06 -19.98
C VAL A 283 -16.96 -13.93 -18.53
N GLY A 284 -16.35 -13.01 -17.78
CA GLY A 284 -16.76 -12.79 -16.40
C GLY A 284 -16.11 -11.59 -15.74
N SER A 285 -16.55 -11.30 -14.53
CA SER A 285 -15.93 -10.29 -13.67
C SER A 285 -15.81 -10.81 -12.25
N VAL A 286 -14.64 -10.63 -11.66
CA VAL A 286 -14.36 -11.02 -10.28
C VAL A 286 -13.76 -9.85 -9.53
N ILE A 287 -14.21 -9.66 -8.30
CA ILE A 287 -13.78 -8.64 -7.35
C ILE A 287 -13.14 -9.34 -6.16
N PHE A 288 -11.98 -8.83 -5.75
CA PHE A 288 -11.25 -9.26 -4.58
C PHE A 288 -11.33 -8.14 -3.55
N THR A 289 -11.78 -8.45 -2.33
CA THR A 289 -11.84 -7.49 -1.23
C THR A 289 -11.06 -8.03 -0.05
N GLN A 290 -10.09 -7.25 0.45
CA GLN A 290 -9.29 -7.62 1.61
C GLN A 290 -9.35 -6.52 2.66
N THR A 291 -9.66 -6.90 3.89
CA THR A 291 -9.76 -5.97 5.01
C THR A 291 -8.60 -6.18 5.99
N ASP A 292 -7.81 -5.14 6.26
CA ASP A 292 -6.76 -5.13 7.31
C ASP A 292 -5.77 -6.32 7.28
N GLY A 293 -5.34 -6.77 6.10
CA GLY A 293 -4.46 -7.94 5.97
C GLY A 293 -5.12 -9.26 6.41
N GLY A 294 -6.43 -9.26 6.62
CA GLY A 294 -7.26 -10.44 6.78
C GLY A 294 -7.42 -11.22 5.47
N PRO A 295 -8.29 -12.24 5.45
CA PRO A 295 -8.48 -13.04 4.25
C PRO A 295 -9.06 -12.23 3.10
N VAL A 296 -8.76 -12.67 1.88
CA VAL A 296 -9.31 -12.09 0.66
C VAL A 296 -10.65 -12.75 0.39
N THR A 297 -11.70 -11.94 0.30
CA THR A 297 -13.01 -12.39 -0.22
C THR A 297 -13.03 -12.19 -1.72
N VAL A 298 -13.42 -13.23 -2.44
CA VAL A 298 -13.48 -13.27 -3.90
C VAL A 298 -14.93 -13.44 -4.29
N ALA A 299 -15.48 -12.46 -5.00
CA ALA A 299 -16.87 -12.43 -5.42
C ALA A 299 -16.98 -12.10 -6.90
N GLY A 300 -17.83 -12.80 -7.65
CA GLY A 300 -17.91 -12.56 -9.09
C GLY A 300 -18.93 -13.41 -9.81
N THR A 301 -18.99 -13.23 -11.12
CA THR A 301 -19.84 -14.05 -12.00
C THR A 301 -19.11 -14.32 -13.30
N ILE A 302 -19.14 -15.58 -13.74
CA ILE A 302 -18.55 -16.05 -14.99
C ILE A 302 -19.65 -16.75 -15.78
N GLN A 303 -19.71 -16.50 -17.08
CA GLN A 303 -20.75 -16.98 -17.99
C GLN A 303 -20.10 -17.66 -19.20
N GLY A 304 -20.87 -18.49 -19.90
CA GLY A 304 -20.42 -19.22 -21.09
C GLY A 304 -19.67 -20.52 -20.77
N LEU A 305 -19.74 -20.98 -19.52
CA LEU A 305 -19.16 -22.25 -19.08
C LEU A 305 -20.09 -23.43 -19.44
N ARG A 306 -19.54 -24.64 -19.46
CA ARG A 306 -20.37 -25.85 -19.51
C ARG A 306 -20.90 -26.12 -18.09
N PRO A 307 -22.07 -26.76 -17.93
CA PRO A 307 -22.53 -27.15 -16.60
C PRO A 307 -21.51 -28.07 -15.91
N GLY A 308 -21.19 -27.80 -14.65
CA GLY A 308 -20.21 -28.56 -13.87
C GLY A 308 -19.14 -27.71 -13.21
N ARG A 309 -18.08 -28.37 -12.74
CA ARG A 309 -16.97 -27.74 -12.02
C ARG A 309 -15.83 -27.38 -12.96
N HIS A 310 -15.20 -26.25 -12.66
CA HIS A 310 -14.10 -25.68 -13.42
C HIS A 310 -13.00 -25.21 -12.47
N GLY A 311 -11.75 -25.58 -12.75
CA GLY A 311 -10.60 -25.08 -12.01
C GLY A 311 -10.46 -23.56 -12.11
N PHE A 312 -10.12 -22.92 -10.99
CA PHE A 312 -10.06 -21.47 -10.86
C PHE A 312 -8.80 -21.07 -10.08
N HIS A 313 -7.87 -20.40 -10.76
CA HIS A 313 -6.53 -20.18 -10.21
C HIS A 313 -6.02 -18.75 -10.45
N VAL A 314 -5.19 -18.27 -9.53
CA VAL A 314 -4.32 -17.12 -9.78
C VAL A 314 -2.98 -17.64 -10.31
N HIS A 315 -2.57 -17.12 -11.46
CA HIS A 315 -1.34 -17.48 -12.14
C HIS A 315 -0.21 -16.51 -11.81
N GLU A 316 1.03 -16.95 -12.02
CA GLU A 316 2.22 -16.21 -11.60
C GLU A 316 2.46 -14.90 -12.37
N LYS A 317 2.01 -14.78 -13.62
CA LYS A 317 2.19 -13.58 -14.46
C LYS A 317 0.86 -12.90 -14.75
N GLY A 318 0.89 -11.58 -14.88
CA GLY A 318 -0.19 -10.77 -15.45
C GLY A 318 0.02 -10.47 -16.92
N ASP A 319 0.58 -11.42 -17.66
CA ASP A 319 0.71 -11.32 -19.12
C ASP A 319 -0.32 -12.24 -19.77
N ILE A 320 -1.13 -11.66 -20.65
CA ILE A 320 -2.16 -12.35 -21.43
C ILE A 320 -2.07 -11.98 -22.91
N SER A 321 -0.94 -11.39 -23.33
CA SER A 321 -0.75 -10.82 -24.67
C SER A 321 -0.79 -11.87 -25.78
N GLY A 322 -0.22 -13.06 -25.56
CA GLY A 322 -0.33 -14.22 -26.44
C GLY A 322 -1.46 -15.19 -26.08
N GLY A 323 -2.38 -14.79 -25.20
CA GLY A 323 -3.47 -15.61 -24.68
C GLY A 323 -3.20 -16.13 -23.27
N CYS A 324 -4.11 -16.96 -22.75
CA CYS A 324 -4.06 -17.37 -21.35
C CYS A 324 -2.87 -18.25 -20.98
N ALA A 325 -2.14 -18.81 -21.95
CA ALA A 325 -0.91 -19.56 -21.70
C ALA A 325 0.22 -18.68 -21.10
N ASP A 326 0.28 -17.41 -21.49
CA ASP A 326 1.35 -16.48 -21.09
C ASP A 326 1.29 -16.07 -19.62
N ALA A 327 0.15 -16.33 -18.96
CA ALA A 327 -0.02 -16.19 -17.52
C ALA A 327 0.95 -17.09 -16.71
N GLY A 328 1.58 -18.08 -17.34
CA GLY A 328 2.55 -18.97 -16.69
C GLY A 328 1.87 -20.06 -15.87
N GLY A 329 2.58 -20.60 -14.87
CA GLY A 329 2.03 -21.56 -13.90
C GLY A 329 1.15 -20.92 -12.83
N HIS A 330 0.70 -21.71 -11.86
CA HIS A 330 -0.03 -21.18 -10.71
C HIS A 330 0.90 -20.30 -9.86
N PHE A 331 0.33 -19.29 -9.21
CA PHE A 331 1.11 -18.42 -8.33
C PHE A 331 1.59 -19.20 -7.09
N ASN A 332 2.87 -19.54 -7.06
CA ASN A 332 3.46 -20.40 -6.03
C ASN A 332 4.77 -19.80 -5.47
N PRO A 333 4.68 -18.76 -4.62
CA PRO A 333 5.87 -18.15 -4.02
C PRO A 333 6.61 -19.08 -3.05
N GLU A 334 5.91 -20.07 -2.47
CA GLU A 334 6.46 -20.98 -1.45
C GLU A 334 7.02 -22.29 -2.04
N LYS A 335 6.82 -22.54 -3.34
CA LYS A 335 7.22 -23.78 -4.03
C LYS A 335 6.59 -25.05 -3.45
N ASN A 336 5.35 -24.91 -3.00
CA ASN A 336 4.49 -25.99 -2.53
C ASN A 336 3.99 -26.85 -3.70
N HIS A 337 3.38 -28.00 -3.42
CA HIS A 337 2.62 -28.73 -4.44
C HIS A 337 1.27 -28.07 -4.66
N HIS A 338 0.58 -28.43 -5.75
CA HIS A 338 -0.84 -28.11 -5.93
C HIS A 338 -1.68 -28.77 -4.84
N GLY A 339 -2.69 -28.08 -4.32
CA GLY A 339 -3.62 -28.64 -3.35
C GLY A 339 -4.97 -27.92 -3.29
N ALA A 340 -5.88 -28.42 -2.45
CA ALA A 340 -7.18 -27.78 -2.23
C ALA A 340 -7.04 -26.43 -1.50
N PRO A 341 -7.97 -25.48 -1.61
CA PRO A 341 -7.86 -24.15 -0.99
C PRO A 341 -7.65 -24.13 0.54
N PHE A 342 -8.06 -25.20 1.22
CA PHE A 342 -7.92 -25.38 2.66
C PHE A 342 -6.76 -26.31 3.07
N ASP A 343 -6.05 -26.89 2.10
CA ASP A 343 -4.87 -27.71 2.36
C ASP A 343 -3.69 -26.81 2.78
N GLY A 344 -2.88 -27.31 3.72
CA GLY A 344 -1.71 -26.56 4.21
C GLY A 344 -0.52 -26.58 3.26
N ASP A 345 -0.44 -27.58 2.37
CA ASP A 345 0.49 -27.65 1.25
C ASP A 345 -0.32 -27.43 -0.03
N ARG A 346 -0.22 -26.22 -0.58
CA ARG A 346 -0.87 -25.80 -1.83
C ARG A 346 -0.14 -24.61 -2.45
N HIS A 347 -0.36 -24.32 -3.72
CA HIS A 347 0.07 -23.03 -4.26
C HIS A 347 -0.77 -21.90 -3.65
N ALA A 348 -0.18 -20.71 -3.53
CA ALA A 348 -0.91 -19.54 -3.07
C ALA A 348 -2.11 -19.23 -3.98
N GLY A 349 -1.94 -19.40 -5.30
CA GLY A 349 -2.98 -19.16 -6.30
C GLY A 349 -4.04 -20.25 -6.45
N ASP A 350 -3.99 -21.35 -5.70
CA ASP A 350 -4.97 -22.45 -5.81
C ASP A 350 -6.28 -22.07 -5.12
N LEU A 351 -7.27 -21.57 -5.88
CA LEU A 351 -8.60 -21.19 -5.36
C LEU A 351 -9.65 -22.31 -5.53
N GLY A 352 -9.27 -23.43 -6.16
CA GLY A 352 -10.07 -24.64 -6.29
C GLY A 352 -11.05 -24.58 -7.45
N ASN A 353 -12.28 -25.07 -7.23
CA ASN A 353 -13.30 -25.18 -8.26
C ASN A 353 -14.41 -24.13 -8.12
N ILE A 354 -14.85 -23.58 -9.25
CA ILE A 354 -16.12 -22.86 -9.38
C ILE A 354 -17.14 -23.77 -10.06
N GLU A 355 -18.43 -23.60 -9.75
CA GLU A 355 -19.50 -24.45 -10.28
C GLU A 355 -20.45 -23.65 -11.16
N ALA A 356 -20.58 -24.06 -12.42
CA ALA A 356 -21.49 -23.48 -13.39
C ALA A 356 -22.81 -24.27 -13.41
N GLY A 357 -23.92 -23.54 -13.31
CA GLY A 357 -25.26 -24.10 -13.40
C GLY A 357 -25.63 -24.59 -14.81
N PRO A 358 -26.87 -25.10 -15.00
CA PRO A 358 -27.38 -25.52 -16.30
C PRO A 358 -27.43 -24.40 -17.36
N ASP A 359 -27.45 -23.15 -16.91
CA ASP A 359 -27.41 -21.93 -17.71
C ASP A 359 -25.98 -21.52 -18.11
N GLY A 360 -24.96 -22.26 -17.67
CA GLY A 360 -23.55 -21.98 -17.94
C GLY A 360 -23.00 -20.80 -17.15
N VAL A 361 -23.66 -20.42 -16.04
CA VAL A 361 -23.26 -19.32 -15.17
C VAL A 361 -22.72 -19.85 -13.84
N ALA A 362 -21.53 -19.40 -13.46
CA ALA A 362 -20.92 -19.66 -12.17
C ALA A 362 -20.91 -18.38 -11.31
N HIS A 363 -21.52 -18.45 -10.13
CA HIS A 363 -21.45 -17.39 -9.12
C HIS A 363 -20.34 -17.70 -8.12
N ILE A 364 -19.36 -16.81 -8.02
CA ILE A 364 -18.21 -16.98 -7.13
C ILE A 364 -18.49 -16.23 -5.84
N HIS A 365 -18.34 -16.91 -4.71
CA HIS A 365 -18.28 -16.31 -3.40
C HIS A 365 -17.43 -17.19 -2.48
N LEU A 366 -16.12 -16.93 -2.44
CA LEU A 366 -15.16 -17.68 -1.63
C LEU A 366 -14.25 -16.76 -0.80
N THR A 367 -13.61 -17.33 0.21
CA THR A 367 -12.66 -16.63 1.07
C THR A 367 -11.36 -17.41 1.09
N ASP A 368 -10.25 -16.73 0.84
CA ASP A 368 -8.92 -17.33 0.81
C ASP A 368 -7.99 -16.67 1.86
N HIS A 369 -7.21 -17.49 2.54
CA HIS A 369 -6.33 -17.06 3.64
C HIS A 369 -4.85 -16.96 3.26
N VAL A 370 -4.48 -17.36 2.04
CA VAL A 370 -3.09 -17.40 1.57
C VAL A 370 -2.79 -16.25 0.60
N ILE A 371 -3.69 -15.97 -0.35
CA ILE A 371 -3.57 -14.79 -1.23
C ILE A 371 -3.75 -13.49 -0.43
N SER A 372 -3.17 -12.41 -0.95
CA SER A 372 -3.26 -11.07 -0.36
C SER A 372 -3.31 -10.02 -1.46
N LEU A 373 -3.84 -8.83 -1.16
CA LEU A 373 -3.76 -7.63 -2.01
C LEU A 373 -2.56 -6.73 -1.65
N SER A 374 -1.64 -7.26 -0.85
CA SER A 374 -0.37 -6.61 -0.49
C SER A 374 0.68 -7.62 0.00
N GLY A 375 1.95 -7.19 0.05
CA GLY A 375 3.03 -8.00 0.63
C GLY A 375 3.50 -9.15 -0.27
N PRO A 376 4.13 -10.19 0.28
CA PRO A 376 4.80 -11.24 -0.50
C PRO A 376 3.84 -12.14 -1.28
N HIS A 377 2.60 -12.32 -0.79
CA HIS A 377 1.54 -13.09 -1.46
C HIS A 377 0.59 -12.20 -2.28
N CYS A 378 1.06 -11.01 -2.67
CA CYS A 378 0.28 -10.06 -3.44
C CYS A 378 -0.12 -10.63 -4.81
N ILE A 379 -1.41 -10.59 -5.12
CA ILE A 379 -1.98 -11.01 -6.41
C ILE A 379 -2.25 -9.85 -7.38
N LEU A 380 -2.03 -8.60 -6.96
CA LEU A 380 -2.15 -7.44 -7.85
C LEU A 380 -1.14 -7.56 -9.01
N GLY A 381 -1.61 -7.32 -10.23
CA GLY A 381 -0.82 -7.45 -11.45
C GLY A 381 -0.58 -8.89 -11.89
N ARG A 382 -1.27 -9.88 -11.30
CA ARG A 382 -1.27 -11.29 -11.74
C ARG A 382 -2.55 -11.62 -12.50
N ALA A 383 -2.55 -12.72 -13.26
CA ALA A 383 -3.74 -13.16 -13.97
C ALA A 383 -4.57 -14.15 -13.15
N VAL A 384 -5.89 -14.05 -13.26
CA VAL A 384 -6.82 -15.14 -12.93
C VAL A 384 -7.03 -15.97 -14.19
N VAL A 385 -7.13 -17.29 -14.06
CA VAL A 385 -7.43 -18.22 -15.15
C VAL A 385 -8.55 -19.16 -14.72
N VAL A 386 -9.50 -19.38 -15.64
CA VAL A 386 -10.58 -20.37 -15.54
C VAL A 386 -10.25 -21.53 -16.47
N HIS A 387 -10.36 -22.75 -15.98
CA HIS A 387 -10.01 -23.96 -16.72
C HIS A 387 -11.24 -24.72 -17.25
N SER A 388 -11.02 -25.63 -18.19
CA SER A 388 -12.09 -26.38 -18.86
C SER A 388 -12.71 -27.48 -18.03
N ASP A 389 -11.93 -28.08 -17.14
CA ASP A 389 -12.30 -29.27 -16.39
C ASP A 389 -12.19 -29.02 -14.88
N GLU A 390 -12.72 -29.97 -14.10
CA GLU A 390 -12.63 -29.94 -12.64
C GLU A 390 -11.17 -30.10 -12.20
N ASP A 391 -10.74 -29.23 -11.29
CA ASP A 391 -9.49 -29.35 -10.57
C ASP A 391 -9.58 -30.52 -9.58
N ASP A 392 -8.67 -31.49 -9.72
CA ASP A 392 -8.56 -32.68 -8.89
C ASP A 392 -7.91 -32.44 -7.52
N LEU A 393 -7.49 -31.20 -7.25
CA LEU A 393 -6.94 -30.72 -5.98
C LEU A 393 -5.66 -31.44 -5.56
N GLY A 394 -4.87 -31.91 -6.52
CA GLY A 394 -3.67 -32.71 -6.29
C GLY A 394 -3.95 -34.17 -5.96
N LYS A 395 -5.21 -34.62 -6.07
CA LYS A 395 -5.69 -35.93 -5.55
C LYS A 395 -6.14 -36.89 -6.65
N GLY A 396 -6.07 -36.50 -7.93
CA GLY A 396 -6.53 -37.32 -9.06
C GLY A 396 -5.57 -38.43 -9.48
N GLY A 397 -4.31 -38.39 -9.06
CA GLY A 397 -3.31 -39.43 -9.37
C GLY A 397 -2.70 -39.33 -10.78
N PHE A 398 -2.91 -38.21 -11.48
CA PHE A 398 -2.27 -37.90 -12.75
C PHE A 398 -0.88 -37.31 -12.52
N ALA A 399 -0.04 -37.35 -13.57
CA ALA A 399 1.33 -36.84 -13.50
C ALA A 399 1.40 -35.32 -13.22
N ASP A 400 0.35 -34.59 -13.60
CA ASP A 400 0.19 -33.15 -13.42
C ASP A 400 -0.78 -32.77 -12.28
N SER A 401 -1.35 -33.73 -11.54
CA SER A 401 -2.22 -33.42 -10.40
C SER A 401 -1.51 -32.51 -9.40
N LEU A 402 -0.27 -32.81 -9.02
CA LEU A 402 0.50 -32.03 -8.04
C LEU A 402 1.07 -30.71 -8.59
N THR A 403 0.85 -30.38 -9.87
CA THR A 403 1.37 -29.15 -10.49
C THR A 403 0.29 -28.24 -11.04
N THR A 404 -0.80 -28.78 -11.57
CA THR A 404 -1.88 -28.02 -12.23
C THR A 404 -3.28 -28.45 -11.79
N GLY A 405 -3.39 -29.49 -10.95
CA GLY A 405 -4.69 -30.04 -10.55
C GLY A 405 -5.43 -30.78 -11.67
N HIS A 406 -4.74 -31.10 -12.78
CA HIS A 406 -5.34 -31.77 -13.94
C HIS A 406 -6.61 -31.07 -14.51
N ALA A 407 -6.74 -29.74 -14.33
CA ALA A 407 -7.95 -28.98 -14.68
C ALA A 407 -8.13 -28.72 -16.20
N GLY A 408 -7.25 -29.25 -17.05
CA GLY A 408 -7.36 -29.13 -18.50
C GLY A 408 -7.01 -27.75 -19.07
N SER A 409 -7.63 -27.41 -20.19
CA SER A 409 -7.34 -26.21 -20.99
C SER A 409 -7.79 -24.91 -20.32
N ARG A 410 -7.21 -23.77 -20.72
CA ARG A 410 -7.53 -22.44 -20.15
C ARG A 410 -8.64 -21.79 -20.99
N LEU A 411 -9.80 -21.54 -20.38
CA LEU A 411 -10.98 -21.01 -21.07
C LEU A 411 -11.07 -19.49 -21.08
N ALA A 412 -10.61 -18.82 -20.02
CA ALA A 412 -10.61 -17.37 -19.91
C ALA A 412 -9.55 -16.92 -18.91
N CYS A 413 -9.05 -15.72 -19.10
CA CYS A 413 -8.08 -15.11 -18.20
C CYS A 413 -8.23 -13.59 -18.15
N GLY A 414 -7.63 -12.99 -17.13
CA GLY A 414 -7.63 -11.54 -16.97
C GLY A 414 -6.66 -11.10 -15.89
N VAL A 415 -6.09 -9.90 -16.04
CA VAL A 415 -5.15 -9.33 -15.08
C VAL A 415 -5.90 -8.65 -13.94
N ILE A 416 -5.54 -8.99 -12.70
CA ILE A 416 -6.05 -8.39 -11.47
C ILE A 416 -5.48 -6.98 -11.33
N ARG A 417 -6.35 -5.98 -11.31
CA ARG A 417 -6.00 -4.57 -11.15
C ARG A 417 -6.59 -4.01 -9.88
N ASP A 418 -5.88 -3.08 -9.26
CA ASP A 418 -6.40 -2.31 -8.13
C ASP A 418 -7.63 -1.51 -8.59
N GLN A 419 -8.66 -1.39 -7.72
CA GLN A 419 -9.94 -0.75 -8.04
C GLN A 419 -10.02 0.67 -7.49
#